data_AF-A0A5D2FIS1-F1
#
_entry.id   AF-A0A5D2FIS1-F1
#
_cell.length_a   1.000
_cell.length_b   1.000
_cell.length_c   1.000
_cell.angle_alpha   90.00
_cell.angle_beta   90.00
_cell.angle_gamma   90.00
#
_symmetry.space_group_name_H-M   'P 1'
#
loop_
_entity.id
_entity.type
_entity.pdbx_description
1 polymer ?
#
loop_
_entity_poly.entity_id
_entity_poly.type
_entity_poly.pdbx_seq_one_letter_code
_entity_poly.pdbx_strand_id
1 'polypeptide(L)'
;MRLLTSTFRSVKHPIPIPIPDPKPNIVKPSLPSESSAVAKSKSELKAWCVYLILSTNSPIKTYVGVTNNFSRRLKQHNGELSGGAKASRAGRPWVCACVVRGFHDQSEACEFEFKWKMVSRKLPRKKKNKEADDCSLTLLQHRQTALNKVKGMLDCSHLEVEWQMSTS
;
A
#
# COMPACT_ATOMS: atom_id res chain seq x y z
N MET A 1 -44.31 23.61 1.45
CA MET A 1 -45.31 22.52 1.63
C MET A 1 -44.58 21.20 1.77
N ARG A 2 -44.85 20.46 2.87
CA ARG A 2 -44.71 19.01 3.14
C ARG A 2 -43.43 18.23 2.76
N LEU A 3 -42.99 17.41 3.74
CA LEU A 3 -41.92 16.41 3.70
C LEU A 3 -42.37 15.08 3.06
N LEU A 4 -41.43 14.31 2.51
CA LEU A 4 -41.35 12.82 2.45
C LEU A 4 -39.84 12.49 2.38
N THR A 5 -39.13 11.83 3.31
CA THR A 5 -39.25 10.54 4.02
C THR A 5 -39.04 9.26 3.19
N SER A 6 -38.29 8.32 3.80
CA SER A 6 -38.32 6.85 3.60
C SER A 6 -37.25 6.13 2.73
N THR A 7 -36.24 5.61 3.44
CA THR A 7 -35.85 4.17 3.51
C THR A 7 -35.05 3.46 2.39
N PHE A 8 -34.10 2.63 2.85
CA PHE A 8 -33.22 1.71 2.12
C PHE A 8 -33.91 0.50 1.46
N ARG A 9 -33.24 -0.14 0.50
CA ARG A 9 -33.07 -1.62 0.53
C ARG A 9 -31.79 -2.10 -0.15
N SER A 10 -31.15 -3.09 0.48
CA SER A 10 -30.01 -3.85 -0.03
C SER A 10 -30.52 -5.12 -0.71
N VAL A 11 -29.94 -5.51 -1.85
CA VAL A 11 -30.19 -6.79 -2.51
C VAL A 11 -28.87 -7.33 -3.09
N LYS A 12 -28.46 -8.52 -2.65
CA LYS A 12 -27.42 -9.36 -3.29
C LYS A 12 -28.11 -10.32 -4.25
N HIS A 13 -27.49 -10.64 -5.40
CA HIS A 13 -27.84 -11.82 -6.20
C HIS A 13 -26.58 -12.52 -6.75
N PRO A 14 -26.64 -13.83 -7.09
CA PRO A 14 -25.47 -14.70 -7.21
C PRO A 14 -24.91 -14.89 -8.64
N ILE A 15 -23.82 -15.65 -8.72
CA ILE A 15 -23.02 -16.04 -9.90
C ILE A 15 -23.73 -17.13 -10.75
N PRO A 16 -23.49 -17.17 -12.07
CA PRO A 16 -23.26 -18.46 -12.76
C PRO A 16 -21.88 -18.55 -13.45
N ILE A 17 -21.32 -19.77 -13.49
CA ILE A 17 -20.03 -20.15 -14.12
C ILE A 17 -20.32 -20.93 -15.41
N PRO A 18 -19.51 -20.78 -16.47
CA PRO A 18 -19.31 -21.85 -17.46
C PRO A 18 -17.83 -22.31 -17.59
N ILE A 19 -17.63 -23.60 -17.89
CA ILE A 19 -16.35 -24.31 -18.16
C ILE A 19 -16.69 -25.45 -19.18
N PRO A 20 -15.73 -26.12 -19.86
CA PRO A 20 -14.70 -25.70 -20.83
C PRO A 20 -14.93 -26.29 -22.25
N ASP A 21 -13.97 -26.09 -23.19
CA ASP A 21 -13.35 -27.10 -24.11
C ASP A 21 -12.80 -26.45 -25.42
N PRO A 22 -11.99 -27.13 -26.27
CA PRO A 22 -10.69 -27.74 -25.97
C PRO A 22 -9.54 -27.20 -26.89
N LYS A 23 -8.31 -27.77 -26.77
CA LYS A 23 -7.07 -27.33 -27.46
C LYS A 23 -6.94 -27.83 -28.91
N PRO A 24 -5.97 -27.28 -29.68
CA PRO A 24 -5.01 -28.15 -30.38
C PRO A 24 -3.52 -27.86 -30.05
N ASN A 25 -2.67 -28.87 -30.23
CA ASN A 25 -1.21 -28.85 -30.04
C ASN A 25 -0.46 -28.60 -31.37
N ILE A 26 0.65 -27.86 -31.34
CA ILE A 26 1.71 -27.90 -32.37
C ILE A 26 3.09 -27.99 -31.66
N VAL A 27 4.05 -28.70 -32.27
CA VAL A 27 5.26 -29.27 -31.65
C VAL A 27 6.53 -28.42 -31.91
N LYS A 28 7.52 -28.56 -31.00
CA LYS A 28 8.88 -27.95 -31.01
C LYS A 28 9.77 -28.43 -32.18
N PRO A 29 10.87 -27.73 -32.56
CA PRO A 29 12.17 -27.74 -31.81
C PRO A 29 12.45 -26.45 -30.96
N SER A 30 13.63 -26.11 -30.41
CA SER A 30 15.01 -26.68 -30.28
C SER A 30 15.76 -26.08 -29.04
N LEU A 31 17.10 -26.17 -28.99
CA LEU A 31 18.09 -25.58 -28.06
C LEU A 31 19.37 -25.22 -28.87
N PRO A 32 20.44 -24.56 -28.36
CA PRO A 32 20.62 -23.74 -27.14
C PRO A 32 21.28 -22.35 -27.41
N SER A 33 21.32 -21.47 -26.41
CA SER A 33 22.38 -20.44 -26.23
C SER A 33 22.35 -19.86 -24.81
N GLU A 34 23.52 -19.60 -24.24
CA GLU A 34 23.72 -19.29 -22.82
C GLU A 34 23.69 -17.80 -22.45
N SER A 35 23.77 -17.56 -21.13
CA SER A 35 24.27 -16.33 -20.48
C SER A 35 23.34 -15.11 -20.39
N SER A 36 22.55 -15.09 -19.31
CA SER A 36 22.81 -14.11 -18.24
C SER A 36 22.17 -14.56 -16.94
N ALA A 37 22.99 -14.73 -15.90
CA ALA A 37 22.56 -15.29 -14.63
C ALA A 37 21.94 -14.22 -13.73
N VAL A 38 20.69 -14.42 -13.29
CA VAL A 38 20.24 -13.99 -11.96
C VAL A 38 19.40 -15.11 -11.34
N ALA A 39 20.03 -15.94 -10.51
CA ALA A 39 19.33 -16.84 -9.63
C ALA A 39 18.89 -16.10 -8.35
N LYS A 40 17.62 -16.27 -7.96
CA LYS A 40 17.08 -16.12 -6.58
C LYS A 40 15.64 -16.66 -6.59
N SER A 41 15.39 -17.96 -6.40
CA SER A 41 15.59 -18.81 -5.20
C SER A 41 14.60 -18.52 -4.06
N LYS A 42 13.85 -19.56 -3.66
CA LYS A 42 12.77 -19.61 -2.66
C LYS A 42 11.51 -18.81 -2.99
N SER A 43 10.37 -19.47 -2.79
CA SER A 43 9.07 -18.83 -2.67
C SER A 43 9.05 -18.00 -1.39
N GLU A 44 9.31 -16.70 -1.53
CA GLU A 44 9.00 -15.69 -0.52
C GLU A 44 7.59 -15.99 0.03
N LEU A 45 7.51 -16.38 1.31
CA LEU A 45 6.22 -16.45 2.00
C LEU A 45 5.63 -15.04 1.92
N LYS A 46 4.43 -14.93 1.35
CA LYS A 46 3.77 -13.65 1.05
C LYS A 46 3.28 -12.98 2.33
N ALA A 47 4.21 -12.55 3.16
CA ALA A 47 3.97 -11.85 4.40
C ALA A 47 3.20 -10.56 4.12
N TRP A 48 2.16 -10.32 4.93
CA TRP A 48 1.44 -9.05 4.87
C TRP A 48 2.32 -7.93 5.40
N CYS A 49 2.23 -6.77 4.78
CA CYS A 49 2.94 -5.57 5.18
C CYS A 49 2.06 -4.33 5.00
N VAL A 50 2.24 -3.37 5.89
CA VAL A 50 1.63 -2.04 5.80
C VAL A 50 2.73 -1.08 5.39
N TYR A 51 2.51 -0.32 4.33
CA TYR A 51 3.51 0.57 3.76
C TYR A 51 3.05 2.02 3.77
N LEU A 52 4.01 2.93 3.98
CA LEU A 52 3.91 4.36 3.77
C LEU A 52 4.77 4.73 2.56
N ILE A 53 4.16 5.36 1.56
CA ILE A 53 4.85 5.93 0.40
C ILE A 53 4.62 7.45 0.34
N LEU A 54 5.60 8.16 -0.21
CA LEU A 54 5.61 9.62 -0.38
C LEU A 54 5.65 9.98 -1.87
N SER A 55 4.84 10.95 -2.28
CA SER A 55 4.96 11.63 -3.57
C SER A 55 6.15 12.59 -3.50
N THR A 56 7.11 12.43 -4.41
CA THR A 56 8.24 13.39 -4.55
C THR A 56 7.80 14.69 -5.23
N ASN A 57 6.76 14.63 -6.08
CA ASN A 57 6.20 15.80 -6.74
C ASN A 57 5.34 16.64 -5.80
N SER A 58 5.45 17.97 -5.97
CA SER A 58 4.61 18.95 -5.27
C SER A 58 3.18 18.98 -5.84
N PRO A 59 2.12 19.11 -5.02
CA PRO A 59 2.15 19.13 -3.55
C PRO A 59 2.44 17.74 -2.97
N ILE A 60 3.39 17.69 -2.04
CA ILE A 60 3.83 16.45 -1.37
C ILE A 60 2.66 15.76 -0.67
N LYS A 61 2.50 14.46 -0.92
CA LYS A 61 1.40 13.61 -0.43
C LYS A 61 1.97 12.32 0.16
N THR A 62 1.32 11.82 1.21
CA THR A 62 1.56 10.46 1.72
C THR A 62 0.40 9.54 1.38
N TYR A 63 0.69 8.28 1.08
CA TYR A 63 -0.30 7.22 0.98
C TYR A 63 0.10 6.06 1.91
N VAL A 64 -0.89 5.50 2.62
CA VAL A 64 -0.73 4.32 3.47
C VAL A 64 -1.64 3.23 2.93
N GLY A 65 -1.11 2.01 2.78
CA GLY A 65 -1.88 0.85 2.30
C GLY A 65 -1.30 -0.49 2.75
N VAL A 66 -2.05 -1.56 2.45
CA VAL A 66 -1.70 -2.94 2.77
C VAL A 66 -1.37 -3.73 1.51
N THR A 67 -0.36 -4.61 1.57
CA THR A 67 -0.03 -5.55 0.50
C THR A 67 0.76 -6.75 1.01
N ASN A 68 0.79 -7.82 0.23
CA ASN A 68 1.66 -8.98 0.44
C ASN A 68 2.83 -9.03 -0.56
N ASN A 69 2.99 -8.01 -1.40
CA ASN A 69 4.13 -7.83 -2.30
C ASN A 69 4.36 -6.34 -2.56
N PHE A 70 5.17 -5.71 -1.71
CA PHE A 70 5.44 -4.28 -1.75
C PHE A 70 6.07 -3.84 -3.07
N SER A 71 7.07 -4.57 -3.56
CA SER A 71 7.79 -4.24 -4.81
C SER A 71 6.85 -4.18 -6.02
N ARG A 72 5.96 -5.17 -6.18
CA ARG A 72 4.92 -5.15 -7.23
C ARG A 72 3.96 -3.98 -7.04
N ARG A 73 3.52 -3.73 -5.81
CA ARG A 73 2.54 -2.67 -5.50
C ARG A 73 3.10 -1.26 -5.72
N LEU A 74 4.38 -1.03 -5.44
CA LEU A 74 5.06 0.24 -5.71
C LEU A 74 5.10 0.52 -7.22
N LYS A 75 5.47 -0.49 -8.03
CA LYS A 75 5.41 -0.42 -9.51
C LYS A 75 4.00 -0.12 -10.05
N GLN A 76 2.96 -0.70 -9.43
CA GLN A 76 1.56 -0.37 -9.75
C GLN A 76 1.21 1.10 -9.40
N HIS A 77 1.69 1.61 -8.26
CA HIS A 77 1.51 3.01 -7.88
C HIS A 77 2.22 3.96 -8.85
N ASN A 78 3.44 3.64 -9.30
CA ASN A 78 4.18 4.40 -10.31
C ASN A 78 3.62 4.25 -11.73
N GLY A 79 2.92 3.15 -12.02
CA GLY A 79 2.27 2.91 -13.31
C GLY A 79 3.07 2.07 -14.29
N GLU A 80 4.22 1.54 -13.87
CA GLU A 80 4.97 0.51 -14.58
C GLU A 80 4.14 -0.78 -14.75
N LEU A 81 3.19 -1.03 -13.84
CA LEU A 81 2.29 -2.19 -13.86
C LEU A 81 0.81 -1.77 -13.78
N SER A 82 -0.05 -2.54 -14.42
CA SER A 82 -1.50 -2.39 -14.36
C SER A 82 -2.06 -2.73 -12.97
N GLY A 83 -3.24 -2.18 -12.65
CA GLY A 83 -3.91 -2.38 -11.35
C GLY A 83 -3.54 -1.38 -10.24
N GLY A 84 -2.85 -0.29 -10.56
CA GLY A 84 -2.61 0.82 -9.63
C GLY A 84 -3.88 1.58 -9.22
N ALA A 85 -3.96 2.03 -7.97
CA ALA A 85 -5.11 2.78 -7.47
C ALA A 85 -5.28 4.13 -8.19
N LYS A 86 -6.52 4.47 -8.63
CA LYS A 86 -6.82 5.71 -9.38
C LYS A 86 -6.26 6.97 -8.69
N ALA A 87 -6.46 7.09 -7.37
CA ALA A 87 -5.97 8.20 -6.56
C ALA A 87 -4.43 8.35 -6.53
N SER A 88 -3.68 7.27 -6.77
CA SER A 88 -2.22 7.31 -6.79
C SER A 88 -1.62 7.86 -8.10
N ARG A 89 -2.43 8.07 -9.15
CA ARG A 89 -1.94 8.65 -10.42
C ARG A 89 -1.41 10.08 -10.25
N ALA A 90 -2.04 10.88 -9.40
CA ALA A 90 -1.74 12.31 -9.20
C ALA A 90 -0.70 12.61 -8.10
N GLY A 91 0.13 11.64 -7.75
CA GLY A 91 1.26 11.77 -6.81
C GLY A 91 2.47 10.94 -7.23
N ARG A 92 2.57 10.61 -8.52
CA ARG A 92 3.74 9.92 -9.09
C ARG A 92 4.90 10.91 -9.27
N PRO A 93 6.17 10.49 -9.15
CA PRO A 93 6.58 9.16 -8.71
C PRO A 93 6.52 9.04 -7.17
N TRP A 94 6.17 7.83 -6.72
CA TRP A 94 6.11 7.44 -5.33
C TRP A 94 7.41 6.77 -4.89
N VAL A 95 7.94 7.19 -3.75
CA VAL A 95 9.08 6.57 -3.07
C VAL A 95 8.64 5.88 -1.78
N CYS A 96 9.36 4.84 -1.39
CA CYS A 96 9.17 4.17 -0.10
C CYS A 96 9.59 5.11 1.05
N ALA A 97 8.73 5.27 2.06
CA ALA A 97 9.07 6.00 3.28
C ALA A 97 9.26 5.04 4.46
N CYS A 98 8.29 4.13 4.66
CA CYS A 98 8.32 3.11 5.70
C CYS A 98 7.60 1.85 5.25
N VAL A 99 8.09 0.69 5.69
CA VAL A 99 7.39 -0.60 5.61
C VAL A 99 7.32 -1.21 7.00
N VAL A 100 6.14 -1.67 7.38
CA VAL A 100 5.89 -2.47 8.59
C VAL A 100 5.63 -3.91 8.16
N ARG A 101 6.32 -4.86 8.79
CA ARG A 101 6.28 -6.31 8.53
C ARG A 101 6.04 -7.07 9.83
N GLY A 102 5.88 -8.38 9.74
CA GLY A 102 5.67 -9.28 10.88
C GLY A 102 4.21 -9.69 11.12
N PHE A 103 3.25 -9.02 10.45
CA PHE A 103 1.81 -9.30 10.59
C PHE A 103 1.47 -10.78 10.38
N HIS A 104 0.72 -11.34 11.31
CA HIS A 104 0.27 -12.73 11.30
C HIS A 104 -0.72 -13.01 10.16
N ASP A 105 -1.61 -12.06 9.88
CA ASP A 105 -2.66 -12.21 8.87
C ASP A 105 -3.00 -10.90 8.12
N GLN A 106 -3.95 -10.98 7.19
CA GLN A 106 -4.41 -9.80 6.45
C GLN A 106 -5.23 -8.85 7.35
N SER A 107 -6.01 -9.39 8.29
CA SER A 107 -6.93 -8.64 9.14
C SER A 107 -6.17 -7.69 10.06
N GLU A 108 -5.13 -8.18 10.73
CA GLU A 108 -4.22 -7.41 11.58
C GLU A 108 -3.55 -6.28 10.81
N ALA A 109 -3.03 -6.56 9.61
CA ALA A 109 -2.44 -5.54 8.74
C ALA A 109 -3.47 -4.47 8.31
N CYS A 110 -4.73 -4.86 8.06
CA CYS A 110 -5.82 -3.92 7.76
C CYS A 110 -6.24 -3.08 8.97
N GLU A 111 -6.32 -3.68 10.15
CA GLU A 111 -6.60 -2.98 11.40
C GLU A 111 -5.51 -1.96 11.74
N PHE A 112 -4.24 -2.35 11.59
CA PHE A 112 -3.10 -1.49 11.81
C PHE A 112 -3.11 -0.29 10.85
N GLU A 113 -3.36 -0.54 9.56
CA GLU A 113 -3.50 0.51 8.54
C GLU A 113 -4.63 1.49 8.86
N PHE A 114 -5.78 0.98 9.26
CA PHE A 114 -6.94 1.77 9.68
C PHE A 114 -6.63 2.60 10.94
N LYS A 115 -6.07 1.99 11.98
CA LYS A 115 -5.67 2.66 13.23
C LYS A 115 -4.61 3.75 12.96
N TRP A 116 -3.61 3.50 12.10
CA TRP A 116 -2.60 4.50 11.70
C TRP A 116 -3.22 5.67 10.93
N LYS A 117 -4.16 5.42 10.01
CA LYS A 117 -4.92 6.48 9.33
C LYS A 117 -5.80 7.28 10.30
N MET A 118 -6.49 6.63 11.23
CA MET A 118 -7.31 7.30 12.25
C MET A 118 -6.47 8.18 13.17
N VAL A 119 -5.39 7.65 13.75
CA VAL A 119 -4.49 8.39 14.63
C VAL A 119 -3.88 9.55 13.88
N SER A 120 -3.37 9.34 12.66
CA SER A 120 -2.81 10.41 11.81
C SER A 120 -3.82 11.52 11.45
N ARG A 121 -5.13 11.24 11.47
CA ARG A 121 -6.21 12.25 11.31
C ARG A 121 -6.56 12.98 12.61
N LYS A 122 -6.36 12.33 13.77
CA LYS A 122 -6.63 12.89 15.11
C LYS A 122 -5.46 13.72 15.66
N LEU A 123 -4.22 13.52 15.19
CA LEU A 123 -3.10 14.37 15.59
C LEU A 123 -3.32 15.82 15.14
N PRO A 124 -3.04 16.81 15.99
CA PRO A 124 -3.09 18.22 15.61
C PRO A 124 -2.04 18.50 14.53
N ARG A 125 -2.44 19.17 13.45
CA ARG A 125 -1.52 19.59 12.39
C ARG A 125 -0.88 20.91 12.79
N LYS A 126 0.46 20.95 12.95
CA LYS A 126 1.23 22.19 13.15
C LYS A 126 0.88 23.17 12.02
N LYS A 127 0.47 24.40 12.37
CA LYS A 127 0.25 25.47 11.37
C LYS A 127 1.57 25.72 10.64
N LYS A 128 1.53 25.75 9.31
CA LYS A 128 2.69 26.10 8.49
C LYS A 128 2.94 27.60 8.56
N ASN A 129 4.13 27.98 9.01
CA ASN A 129 4.76 29.22 8.53
C ASN A 129 5.30 28.97 7.10
N LYS A 130 5.54 30.03 6.32
CA LYS A 130 5.61 29.97 4.84
C LYS A 130 6.93 29.44 4.26
N GLU A 131 7.43 28.32 4.76
CA GLU A 131 8.60 27.63 4.18
C GLU A 131 8.15 26.34 3.48
N ALA A 132 8.54 26.21 2.20
CA ALA A 132 8.05 25.15 1.32
C ALA A 132 8.85 23.85 1.47
N ASP A 133 10.14 23.98 1.77
CA ASP A 133 11.14 22.90 1.67
C ASP A 133 11.00 21.85 2.77
N ASP A 134 10.48 22.23 3.94
CA ASP A 134 10.23 21.33 5.08
C ASP A 134 8.90 20.53 4.95
N CYS A 135 8.22 20.58 3.79
CA CYS A 135 6.90 19.96 3.63
C CYS A 135 6.91 18.41 3.66
N SER A 136 7.98 17.78 3.18
CA SER A 136 8.13 16.32 3.18
C SER A 136 8.47 15.82 4.58
N LEU A 137 9.49 16.41 5.19
CA LEU A 137 10.01 16.04 6.51
C LEU A 137 8.95 16.24 7.60
N THR A 138 8.27 17.40 7.67
CA THR A 138 7.13 17.60 8.61
C THR A 138 5.99 16.58 8.40
N LEU A 139 5.72 16.16 7.17
CA LEU A 139 4.68 15.17 6.89
C LEU A 139 5.10 13.75 7.29
N LEU A 140 6.38 13.40 7.13
CA LEU A 140 6.95 12.13 7.61
C LEU A 140 7.01 12.10 9.14
N GLN A 141 7.46 13.17 9.80
CA GLN A 141 7.43 13.31 11.27
C GLN A 141 6.01 13.15 11.83
N HIS A 142 4.99 13.75 11.18
CA HIS A 142 3.58 13.56 11.57
C HIS A 142 3.15 12.10 11.47
N ARG A 143 3.59 11.38 10.43
CA ARG A 143 3.32 9.94 10.24
C ARG A 143 4.06 9.06 11.25
N GLN A 144 5.32 9.37 11.55
CA GLN A 144 6.12 8.71 12.59
C GLN A 144 5.47 8.89 13.97
N THR A 145 5.06 10.11 14.31
CA THR A 145 4.40 10.40 15.59
C THR A 145 3.07 9.65 15.70
N ALA A 146 2.32 9.56 14.60
CA ALA A 146 1.10 8.75 14.54
C ALA A 146 1.40 7.24 14.67
N LEU A 147 2.48 6.74 14.06
CA LEU A 147 2.92 5.35 14.16
C LEU A 147 3.30 4.97 15.59
N ASN A 148 4.09 5.82 16.26
CA ASN A 148 4.51 5.61 17.65
C ASN A 148 3.29 5.56 18.60
N LYS A 149 2.27 6.40 18.36
CA LYS A 149 1.00 6.33 19.11
C LYS A 149 0.23 5.03 18.84
N VAL A 150 0.20 4.52 17.60
CA VAL A 150 -0.40 3.20 17.31
C VAL A 150 0.35 2.07 18.02
N LYS A 151 1.69 2.10 18.03
CA LYS A 151 2.51 1.15 18.79
C LYS A 151 2.27 1.18 20.30
N GLY A 152 1.82 2.31 20.85
CA GLY A 152 1.39 2.40 22.26
C GLY A 152 -0.07 1.98 22.51
N MET A 153 -0.85 1.66 21.46
CA MET A 153 -2.26 1.26 21.53
C MET A 153 -2.51 -0.20 21.12
N LEU A 154 -1.50 -0.89 20.60
CA LEU A 154 -1.54 -2.26 20.12
C LEU A 154 -0.30 -2.99 20.59
N ASP A 155 -0.41 -4.30 20.82
CA ASP A 155 0.77 -5.15 20.96
C ASP A 155 1.45 -5.32 19.59
N CYS A 156 2.36 -4.41 19.30
CA CYS A 156 3.17 -4.37 18.09
C CYS A 156 4.55 -5.03 18.30
N SER A 157 4.72 -5.86 19.34
CA SER A 157 6.04 -6.38 19.74
C SER A 157 6.70 -7.26 18.68
N HIS A 158 5.89 -7.94 17.87
CA HIS A 158 6.32 -8.78 16.75
C HIS A 158 6.50 -8.00 15.43
N LEU A 159 6.20 -6.69 15.39
CA LEU A 159 6.20 -5.90 14.16
C LEU A 159 7.54 -5.17 13.90
N GLU A 160 8.22 -5.63 12.85
CA GLU A 160 9.41 -4.98 12.29
C GLU A 160 9.01 -3.71 11.54
N VAL A 161 9.69 -2.60 11.81
CA VAL A 161 9.42 -1.30 11.18
C VAL A 161 10.68 -0.75 10.54
N GLU A 162 10.72 -0.81 9.21
CA GLU A 162 11.80 -0.30 8.38
C GLU A 162 11.46 1.13 7.92
N TRP A 163 12.31 2.11 8.20
CA TRP A 163 12.23 3.46 7.60
C TRP A 163 13.34 3.62 6.57
N GLN A 164 12.97 4.05 5.35
CA GLN A 164 13.90 4.17 4.22
C GLN A 164 14.27 5.62 3.88
N MET A 165 13.60 6.60 4.49
CA MET A 165 14.02 8.00 4.42
C MET A 165 14.57 8.42 5.78
N SER A 166 15.86 8.71 5.82
CA SER A 166 16.56 9.24 6.99
C SER A 166 15.98 10.61 7.36
N THR A 167 15.26 10.67 8.48
CA THR A 167 14.95 11.94 9.17
C THR A 167 16.19 12.38 9.94
N SER A 168 17.22 12.82 9.20
CA SER A 168 18.40 13.49 9.73
C SER A 168 18.07 14.92 10.17
#